data_AF-A0A3M7MJM4-F1
#
_entry.id   AF-A0A3M7MJM4-F1
#
_cell.length_a   1.000
_cell.length_b   1.000
_cell.length_c   1.000
_cell.angle_alpha   90.00
_cell.angle_beta   90.00
_cell.angle_gamma   90.00
#
_symmetry.space_group_name_H-M   'P 1'
#
loop_
_entity.id
_entity.type
_entity.pdbx_description
1 polymer ?
#
loop_
_entity_poly.entity_id
_entity_poly.type
_entity_poly.pdbx_seq_one_letter_code
_entity_poly.pdbx_strand_id
1 'polypeptide(L)'
;MLTHMRALVGRYGTYTTLRDTNIFCRAPAPQLHSSTAAPSATKVFRSLGAAQESINSTQLDGATKDDLLFFHHLWEITITVLEEITSCSSLPEEPFGWGIFGLSAGYIHPPSKDLIDQNKFDHHKYRLHAALKGLPSLDEKRKSEYEFTKKTSTAVLVKARREVHIMGRILLSRFRQDEWKRVRWYHAVAVAERWIEAFGLVPREEGKEGK
;
A
#
# COMPACT_ATOMS: atom_id res chain seq x y z
N MET A 1 -4.33 10.17 3.34
CA MET A 1 -4.65 9.17 4.40
C MET A 1 -3.44 8.87 5.28
N LEU A 2 -2.31 8.46 4.69
CA LEU A 2 -1.04 8.18 5.34
C LEU A 2 -0.51 9.37 6.12
N THR A 3 -0.69 10.61 5.63
CA THR A 3 -0.30 11.83 6.37
C THR A 3 -0.99 11.91 7.73
N HIS A 4 -2.28 11.62 7.81
CA HIS A 4 -3.02 11.61 9.07
C HIS A 4 -2.59 10.46 9.99
N MET A 5 -2.37 9.27 9.43
CA MET A 5 -1.83 8.13 10.20
C MET A 5 -0.43 8.45 10.75
N ARG A 6 0.44 9.05 9.94
CA ARG A 6 1.77 9.53 10.33
C ARG A 6 1.68 10.59 11.42
N ALA A 7 0.78 11.55 11.31
CA ALA A 7 0.61 12.58 12.32
C ALA A 7 0.24 11.97 13.69
N LEU A 8 -0.67 10.99 13.69
CA LEU A 8 -1.08 10.31 14.91
C LEU A 8 0.07 9.50 15.54
N VAL A 9 0.80 8.72 14.73
CA VAL A 9 1.99 7.96 15.17
C VAL A 9 3.12 8.89 15.62
N GLY A 10 3.29 10.05 14.97
CA GLY A 10 4.27 11.05 15.36
C GLY A 10 3.95 11.65 16.73
N ARG A 11 2.68 11.93 17.00
CA ARG A 11 2.22 12.52 18.27
C ARG A 11 2.29 11.54 19.44
N TYR A 12 1.82 10.31 19.25
CA TYR A 12 1.65 9.35 20.35
C TYR A 12 2.70 8.23 20.38
N GLY A 13 3.63 8.24 19.43
CA GLY A 13 4.65 7.21 19.28
C GLY A 13 4.13 5.96 18.56
N THR A 14 4.94 4.91 18.57
CA THR A 14 4.60 3.64 17.90
C THR A 14 3.59 2.86 18.72
N TYR A 15 2.41 2.64 18.14
CA TYR A 15 1.39 1.75 18.69
C TYR A 15 1.82 0.29 18.61
N THR A 16 1.40 -0.49 19.60
CA THR A 16 1.66 -1.93 19.75
C THR A 16 0.44 -2.61 20.36
N THR A 17 0.46 -3.94 20.47
CA THR A 17 -0.44 -4.69 21.34
C THR A 17 0.23 -4.99 22.69
N LEU A 18 -0.57 -5.19 23.75
CA LEU A 18 -0.05 -5.76 24.99
C LEU A 18 0.38 -7.21 24.74
N ARG A 19 1.48 -7.61 25.38
CA ARG A 19 2.09 -8.93 25.22
C ARG A 19 1.05 -10.05 25.40
N ASP A 20 1.03 -10.98 24.45
CA ASP A 20 0.13 -12.15 24.43
C ASP A 20 -1.37 -11.78 24.42
N THR A 21 -1.71 -10.57 23.97
CA THR A 21 -3.09 -10.10 23.78
C THR A 21 -3.23 -9.33 22.47
N ASN A 22 -4.48 -9.01 22.11
CA ASN A 22 -4.82 -8.09 21.01
C ASN A 22 -5.34 -6.74 21.52
N ILE A 23 -4.95 -6.35 22.74
CA ILE A 23 -5.31 -5.05 23.31
C ILE A 23 -4.38 -4.00 22.72
N PHE A 24 -4.94 -3.07 21.96
CA PHE A 24 -4.22 -1.99 21.31
C PHE A 24 -3.70 -1.00 22.36
N CYS A 25 -2.46 -0.53 22.20
CA CYS A 25 -1.78 0.32 23.15
C CYS A 25 -0.96 1.43 22.46
N ARG A 26 -1.04 2.63 23.03
CA ARG A 26 -0.10 3.72 22.76
C ARG A 26 1.28 3.40 23.31
N ALA A 27 2.30 4.11 22.85
CA ALA A 27 3.62 4.05 23.49
C ALA A 27 3.53 4.54 24.94
N PRO A 28 4.30 3.97 25.90
CA PRO A 28 4.24 4.35 27.32
C PRO A 28 4.54 5.82 27.59
N ALA A 29 5.38 6.42 26.76
CA ALA A 29 5.71 7.84 26.80
C ALA A 29 5.35 8.45 25.44
N PRO A 30 4.28 9.27 25.35
CA PRO A 30 3.98 10.02 24.15
C PRO A 30 5.16 10.94 23.83
N GLN A 31 5.47 11.12 22.54
CA GLN A 31 6.56 11.98 22.11
C GLN A 31 6.12 13.45 22.23
N LEU A 32 6.03 13.96 23.46
CA LEU A 32 5.48 15.30 23.71
C LEU A 32 6.36 16.43 23.13
N HIS A 33 7.67 16.24 22.92
CA HIS A 33 8.56 17.39 22.64
C HIS A 33 9.83 17.20 21.78
N SER A 34 10.10 16.10 21.05
CA SER A 34 11.48 15.87 20.56
C SER A 34 11.73 15.64 19.06
N SER A 35 10.77 15.77 18.16
CA SER A 35 11.09 15.61 16.73
C SER A 35 10.07 16.31 15.82
N THR A 36 10.50 17.40 15.17
CA THR A 36 9.86 17.91 13.94
C THR A 36 9.97 16.93 12.78
N ALA A 37 10.83 15.91 12.89
CA ALA A 37 10.97 14.90 11.85
C ALA A 37 9.78 13.93 11.86
N ALA A 38 9.21 13.71 10.68
CA ALA A 38 8.13 12.76 10.45
C ALA A 38 8.52 11.34 10.92
N PRO A 39 7.57 10.55 11.45
CA PRO A 39 7.88 9.19 11.88
C PRO A 39 8.36 8.34 10.72
N SER A 40 9.40 7.52 10.97
CA SER A 40 9.90 6.56 9.98
C SER A 40 8.80 5.62 9.50
N ALA A 41 8.86 5.20 8.22
CA ALA A 41 7.91 4.26 7.63
C ALA A 41 7.72 2.98 8.47
N THR A 42 8.80 2.44 9.06
CA THR A 42 8.75 1.25 9.92
C THR A 42 7.87 1.44 11.16
N LYS A 43 7.88 2.63 11.78
CA LYS A 43 7.02 2.93 12.93
C LYS A 43 5.55 2.93 12.52
N VAL A 44 5.23 3.58 11.41
CA VAL A 44 3.87 3.63 10.87
C VAL A 44 3.38 2.24 10.48
N PHE A 45 4.22 1.46 9.79
CA PHE A 45 3.93 0.09 9.42
C PHE A 45 3.59 -0.78 10.63
N ARG A 46 4.39 -0.71 11.71
CA ARG A 46 4.13 -1.45 12.95
C ARG A 46 2.83 -1.03 13.62
N SER A 47 2.58 0.28 13.70
CA SER A 47 1.36 0.80 14.32
C SER A 47 0.09 0.39 13.57
N LEU A 48 0.11 0.43 12.24
CA LEU A 48 -1.01 -0.05 11.42
C LEU A 48 -1.17 -1.57 11.48
N GLY A 49 -0.07 -2.32 11.58
CA GLY A 49 -0.11 -3.77 11.83
C GLY A 49 -0.82 -4.10 13.14
N ALA A 50 -0.44 -3.43 14.24
CA ALA A 50 -1.09 -3.60 15.53
C ALA A 50 -2.57 -3.18 15.51
N ALA A 51 -2.91 -2.09 14.82
CA ALA A 51 -4.30 -1.66 14.67
C ALA A 51 -5.14 -2.70 13.91
N GLN A 52 -4.64 -3.21 12.78
CA GLN A 52 -5.30 -4.23 11.98
C GLN A 52 -5.54 -5.53 12.78
N GLU A 53 -4.59 -5.92 13.63
CA GLU A 53 -4.71 -7.13 14.47
C GLU A 53 -5.70 -6.91 15.64
N SER A 54 -5.82 -5.68 16.13
CA SER A 54 -6.64 -5.35 17.30
C SER A 54 -8.08 -4.97 16.97
N ILE A 55 -8.41 -4.63 15.73
CA ILE A 55 -9.70 -4.02 15.37
C ILE A 55 -10.92 -4.88 15.74
N ASN A 56 -10.81 -6.20 15.65
CA ASN A 56 -11.88 -7.13 15.99
C ASN A 56 -11.85 -7.58 17.45
N SER A 57 -10.91 -7.08 18.25
CA SER A 57 -10.73 -7.46 19.66
C SER A 57 -11.39 -6.43 20.58
N THR A 58 -11.90 -6.89 21.72
CA THR A 58 -12.47 -6.01 22.75
C THR A 58 -11.39 -5.04 23.27
N GLN A 59 -11.67 -3.74 23.17
CA GLN A 59 -10.78 -2.68 23.68
C GLN A 59 -11.40 -2.03 24.91
N LEU A 60 -10.54 -1.60 25.83
CA LEU A 60 -10.93 -0.75 26.96
C LEU A 60 -11.35 0.63 26.44
N ASP A 61 -12.35 1.23 27.08
CA ASP A 61 -12.77 2.59 26.74
C ASP A 61 -11.66 3.61 27.05
N GLY A 62 -11.56 4.61 26.19
CA GLY A 62 -10.60 5.70 26.32
C GLY A 62 -9.86 6.01 25.01
N ALA A 63 -8.89 6.91 25.11
CA ALA A 63 -8.27 7.55 23.96
C ALA A 63 -7.55 6.56 23.00
N THR A 64 -7.08 5.42 23.50
CA THR A 64 -6.46 4.39 22.66
C THR A 64 -7.48 3.69 21.76
N LYS A 65 -8.70 3.48 22.24
CA LYS A 65 -9.82 2.94 21.44
C LYS A 65 -10.24 3.96 20.37
N ASP A 66 -10.27 5.24 20.71
CA ASP A 66 -10.56 6.31 19.74
C ASP A 66 -9.53 6.35 18.61
N ASP A 67 -8.23 6.18 18.93
CA ASP A 67 -7.16 6.09 17.92
C ASP A 67 -7.32 4.85 17.02
N LEU A 68 -7.69 3.70 17.60
CA LEU A 68 -7.94 2.48 16.84
C LEU A 68 -9.11 2.68 15.86
N LEU A 69 -10.20 3.28 16.34
CA LEU A 69 -11.34 3.63 15.50
C LEU A 69 -10.94 4.63 14.42
N PHE A 70 -10.09 5.61 14.73
CA PHE A 70 -9.57 6.53 13.73
C PHE A 70 -8.76 5.81 12.64
N PHE A 71 -7.85 4.91 13.00
CA PHE A 71 -7.14 4.09 12.01
C PHE A 71 -8.10 3.25 11.16
N HIS A 72 -9.14 2.69 11.78
CA HIS A 72 -10.17 1.92 11.07
C HIS A 72 -10.96 2.78 10.08
N HIS A 73 -11.39 3.99 10.46
CA HIS A 73 -12.08 4.89 9.53
C HIS A 73 -11.19 5.25 8.33
N LEU A 74 -9.90 5.49 8.55
CA LEU A 74 -8.96 5.74 7.45
C LEU A 74 -8.76 4.50 6.57
N TRP A 75 -8.80 3.30 7.15
CA TRP A 75 -8.78 2.04 6.40
C TRP A 75 -10.02 1.89 5.52
N GLU A 76 -11.22 2.13 6.05
CA GLU A 76 -12.47 2.05 5.27
C GLU A 76 -12.44 3.03 4.09
N ILE A 77 -11.99 4.28 4.32
CA ILE A 77 -11.78 5.27 3.25
C ILE A 77 -10.77 4.76 2.22
N THR A 78 -9.68 4.12 2.66
CA THR A 78 -8.67 3.54 1.77
C THR A 78 -9.29 2.49 0.85
N ILE A 79 -10.14 1.61 1.39
CA ILE A 79 -10.84 0.60 0.60
C ILE A 79 -11.78 1.24 -0.40
N THR A 80 -12.58 2.24 0.00
CA THR A 80 -13.44 2.98 -0.93
C THR A 80 -12.63 3.59 -2.08
N VAL A 81 -11.50 4.23 -1.79
CA VAL A 81 -10.61 4.80 -2.81
C VAL A 81 -10.06 3.72 -3.75
N LEU A 82 -9.57 2.60 -3.21
CA LEU A 82 -9.02 1.52 -4.03
C LEU A 82 -10.08 0.91 -4.95
N GLU A 83 -11.30 0.72 -4.44
CA GLU A 83 -12.41 0.20 -5.23
C GLU A 83 -12.83 1.14 -6.35
N GLU A 84 -12.94 2.44 -6.06
CA GLU A 84 -13.29 3.46 -7.05
C GLU A 84 -12.23 3.54 -8.15
N ILE A 85 -10.95 3.64 -7.77
CA ILE A 85 -9.85 3.73 -8.72
C ILE A 85 -9.78 2.48 -9.63
N THR A 86 -10.01 1.30 -9.06
CA THR A 86 -9.93 0.04 -9.81
C THR A 86 -11.20 -0.27 -10.62
N SER A 87 -12.32 0.40 -10.33
CA SER A 87 -13.58 0.31 -11.08
C SER A 87 -13.55 1.23 -12.32
N CYS A 88 -13.00 2.44 -12.22
CA CYS A 88 -12.97 3.41 -13.33
C CYS A 88 -12.11 2.99 -14.54
N SER A 89 -11.25 1.97 -14.40
CA SER A 89 -10.33 1.48 -15.46
C SER A 89 -9.42 2.55 -16.10
N SER A 90 -9.30 3.71 -15.47
CA SER A 90 -8.63 4.89 -16.00
C SER A 90 -7.14 4.95 -15.64
N LEU A 91 -6.66 4.06 -14.77
CA LEU A 91 -5.23 3.93 -14.47
C LEU A 91 -4.49 3.35 -15.67
N PRO A 92 -3.39 3.99 -16.12
CA PRO A 92 -2.47 3.37 -17.07
C PRO A 92 -1.95 2.04 -16.53
N GLU A 93 -1.62 1.10 -17.42
CA GLU A 93 -1.32 -0.28 -17.03
C GLU A 93 -0.13 -0.41 -16.08
N GLU A 94 0.89 0.45 -16.23
CA GLU A 94 2.08 0.43 -15.38
C GLU A 94 1.81 0.88 -13.93
N PRO A 95 1.25 2.07 -13.66
CA PRO A 95 0.77 2.44 -12.32
C PRO A 95 -0.17 1.42 -11.70
N PHE A 96 -1.12 0.89 -12.49
CA PHE A 96 -2.01 -0.18 -12.04
C PHE A 96 -1.21 -1.41 -11.59
N GLY A 97 -0.33 -1.93 -12.45
CA GLY A 97 0.44 -3.12 -12.16
C GLY A 97 1.39 -2.96 -10.98
N TRP A 98 2.11 -1.85 -10.87
CA TRP A 98 2.96 -1.57 -9.70
C TRP A 98 2.16 -1.43 -8.41
N GLY A 99 0.95 -0.85 -8.47
CA GLY A 99 0.05 -0.81 -7.32
C GLY A 99 -0.42 -2.19 -6.89
N ILE A 100 -0.85 -3.04 -7.83
CA ILE A 100 -1.23 -4.44 -7.53
C ILE A 100 -0.04 -5.22 -6.97
N PHE A 101 1.16 -5.03 -7.51
CA PHE A 101 2.37 -5.64 -6.97
C PHE A 101 2.65 -5.15 -5.53
N GLY A 102 2.49 -3.86 -5.27
CA GLY A 102 2.59 -3.27 -3.91
C GLY A 102 1.59 -3.87 -2.92
N LEU A 103 0.33 -4.04 -3.32
CA LEU A 103 -0.69 -4.70 -2.51
C LEU A 103 -0.31 -6.16 -2.22
N SER A 104 0.19 -6.88 -3.23
CA SER A 104 0.63 -8.28 -3.10
C SER A 104 1.86 -8.46 -2.21
N ALA A 105 2.67 -7.42 -2.00
CA ALA A 105 3.78 -7.44 -1.05
C ALA A 105 3.28 -7.45 0.40
N GLY A 106 2.10 -6.88 0.65
CA GLY A 106 1.44 -6.84 1.94
C GLY A 106 0.38 -7.93 2.16
N TYR A 107 0.30 -8.96 1.29
CA TYR A 107 -0.74 -9.98 1.41
C TYR A 107 -0.44 -10.99 2.55
N ILE A 108 -1.46 -11.28 3.36
CA ILE A 108 -1.40 -12.17 4.53
C ILE A 108 -2.03 -13.51 4.14
N HIS A 109 -1.16 -14.50 3.87
CA HIS A 109 -1.62 -15.86 3.54
C HIS A 109 -2.38 -16.50 4.72
N PRO A 110 -3.48 -17.23 4.46
CA PRO A 110 -4.19 -17.96 5.51
C PRO A 110 -3.28 -19.01 6.17
N PRO A 111 -3.40 -19.22 7.49
CA PRO A 111 -2.62 -20.21 8.22
C PRO A 111 -2.96 -21.67 7.83
N SER A 112 -4.17 -21.92 7.33
CA SER A 112 -4.61 -23.23 6.86
C SER A 112 -4.20 -23.47 5.41
N LYS A 113 -2.96 -23.92 5.25
CA LYS A 113 -2.36 -24.71 4.16
C LYS A 113 -3.29 -25.11 2.99
N ASP A 114 -3.45 -24.23 2.02
CA ASP A 114 -3.43 -24.68 0.64
C ASP A 114 -2.15 -24.15 0.00
N LEU A 115 -1.07 -24.93 0.12
CA LEU A 115 0.21 -24.63 -0.52
C LEU A 115 0.02 -24.42 -2.03
N ILE A 116 -1.01 -25.03 -2.64
CA ILE A 116 -1.32 -24.84 -4.05
C ILE A 116 -1.84 -23.42 -4.28
N ASP A 117 -2.77 -22.93 -3.45
CA ASP A 117 -3.29 -21.55 -3.57
C ASP A 117 -2.20 -20.52 -3.30
N GLN A 118 -1.35 -20.73 -2.30
CA GLN A 118 -0.20 -19.88 -2.05
C GLN A 118 0.76 -19.86 -3.24
N ASN A 119 1.13 -21.03 -3.77
CA ASN A 119 2.00 -21.13 -4.94
C ASN A 119 1.38 -20.48 -6.18
N LYS A 120 0.05 -20.57 -6.37
CA LYS A 120 -0.67 -19.87 -7.44
C LYS A 120 -0.58 -18.36 -7.27
N PHE A 121 -0.83 -17.85 -6.07
CA PHE A 121 -0.72 -16.42 -5.77
C PHE A 121 0.69 -15.90 -6.02
N ASP A 122 1.71 -16.60 -5.49
CA ASP A 122 3.11 -16.25 -5.66
C ASP A 122 3.55 -16.34 -7.13
N HIS A 123 3.04 -17.31 -7.89
CA HIS A 123 3.26 -17.42 -9.32
C HIS A 123 2.69 -16.22 -10.09
N HIS A 124 1.45 -15.80 -9.80
CA HIS A 124 0.85 -14.62 -10.42
C HIS A 124 1.62 -13.34 -10.06
N LYS A 125 2.02 -13.19 -8.80
CA LYS A 125 2.86 -12.08 -8.32
C LYS A 125 4.21 -12.04 -9.02
N TYR A 126 4.87 -13.19 -9.17
CA TYR A 126 6.14 -13.31 -9.89
C TYR A 126 5.99 -12.90 -11.36
N ARG A 127 4.96 -13.41 -12.05
CA ARG A 127 4.69 -13.07 -13.45
C ARG A 127 4.37 -11.59 -13.65
N LEU A 128 3.58 -11.00 -12.76
CA LEU A 128 3.30 -9.57 -12.76
C LEU A 128 4.61 -8.76 -12.65
N HIS A 129 5.46 -9.09 -11.68
CA HIS A 129 6.73 -8.40 -11.49
C HIS A 129 7.68 -8.55 -12.68
N ALA A 130 7.75 -9.74 -13.27
CA ALA A 130 8.55 -9.99 -14.47
C ALA A 130 8.04 -9.16 -15.67
N ALA A 131 6.71 -9.06 -15.84
CA ALA A 131 6.10 -8.24 -16.88
C ALA A 131 6.34 -6.75 -16.66
N LEU A 132 6.22 -6.26 -15.42
CA LEU A 132 6.49 -4.87 -15.04
C LEU A 132 7.94 -4.47 -15.32
N LYS A 133 8.90 -5.35 -15.02
CA LYS A 133 10.32 -5.13 -15.37
C LYS A 133 10.59 -5.06 -16.88
N GLY A 134 9.67 -5.56 -17.70
CA GLY A 134 9.74 -5.48 -19.16
C GLY A 134 9.15 -4.19 -19.75
N LEU A 135 8.50 -3.36 -18.93
CA LEU A 135 8.01 -2.05 -19.36
C LEU A 135 9.10 -0.97 -19.20
N PRO A 136 9.16 0.04 -20.07
CA PRO A 136 10.03 1.19 -19.88
C PRO A 136 9.57 1.94 -18.63
N SER A 137 10.40 1.97 -17.57
CA SER A 137 9.96 2.52 -16.29
C SER A 137 9.79 4.03 -16.34
N LEU A 138 8.76 4.55 -15.67
CA LEU A 138 8.54 5.99 -15.47
C LEU A 138 9.66 6.70 -14.66
N ASP A 139 10.51 5.95 -13.94
CA ASP A 139 11.51 6.49 -13.01
C ASP A 139 12.95 6.52 -13.58
N GLU A 140 13.13 6.23 -14.87
CA GLU A 140 14.43 6.42 -15.57
C GLU A 140 14.70 7.90 -15.86
N LYS A 141 14.65 8.75 -14.83
CA LYS A 141 15.56 9.90 -14.79
C LYS A 141 16.98 9.31 -14.74
N ARG A 142 17.67 9.29 -15.88
CA ARG A 142 19.07 8.86 -16.13
C ARG A 142 19.27 7.50 -16.82
N LYS A 143 18.65 7.30 -17.98
CA LYS A 143 19.44 6.77 -19.10
C LYS A 143 19.33 7.75 -20.25
N SER A 144 20.49 8.22 -20.69
CA SER A 144 20.67 9.14 -21.80
C SER A 144 19.71 8.83 -22.95
N GLU A 145 19.16 9.88 -23.57
CA GLU A 145 18.48 9.86 -24.87
C GLU A 145 19.23 9.11 -26.00
N TYR A 146 20.46 8.64 -25.73
CA TYR A 146 21.31 7.86 -26.62
C TYR A 146 21.24 6.33 -26.50
N GLU A 147 20.58 5.74 -25.49
CA GLU A 147 20.44 4.27 -25.37
C GLU A 147 19.08 3.73 -25.83
N PHE A 148 18.29 4.54 -26.54
CA PHE A 148 17.06 4.10 -27.24
C PHE A 148 17.34 3.17 -28.45
N THR A 149 18.52 2.55 -28.49
CA THR A 149 19.04 1.67 -29.55
C THR A 149 19.02 0.19 -29.20
N LYS A 150 18.48 -0.23 -28.06
CA LYS A 150 17.92 -1.58 -27.98
C LYS A 150 16.44 -1.50 -28.35
N LYS A 151 16.16 -1.83 -29.62
CA LYS A 151 14.81 -2.08 -30.15
C LYS A 151 14.13 -3.16 -29.29
N THR A 152 13.58 -2.79 -28.14
CA THR A 152 12.57 -3.61 -27.48
C THR A 152 11.42 -3.67 -28.46
N SER A 153 11.31 -4.80 -29.16
CA SER A 153 10.30 -4.98 -30.20
C SER A 153 8.94 -4.60 -29.65
N THR A 154 8.14 -3.85 -30.42
CA THR A 154 6.76 -3.49 -30.06
C THR A 154 5.97 -4.72 -29.58
N ALA A 155 6.25 -5.89 -30.14
CA ALA A 155 5.66 -7.16 -29.71
C ALA A 155 5.97 -7.52 -28.25
N VAL A 156 7.19 -7.24 -27.76
CA VAL A 156 7.60 -7.48 -26.37
C VAL A 156 6.86 -6.53 -25.42
N LEU A 157 6.73 -5.26 -25.78
CA LEU A 157 5.99 -4.27 -24.97
C LEU A 157 4.50 -4.58 -24.90
N VAL A 158 3.88 -4.95 -26.04
CA VAL A 158 2.48 -5.38 -26.09
C VAL A 158 2.26 -6.62 -25.24
N LYS A 159 3.18 -7.60 -25.31
CA LYS A 159 3.12 -8.80 -24.47
C LYS A 159 3.24 -8.45 -22.98
N ALA A 160 4.19 -7.58 -22.61
CA ALA A 160 4.38 -7.16 -21.22
C ALA A 160 3.14 -6.43 -20.67
N ARG A 161 2.56 -5.48 -21.41
CA ARG A 161 1.33 -4.78 -21.01
C ARG A 161 0.16 -5.75 -20.82
N ARG A 162 0.00 -6.70 -21.75
CA ARG A 162 -1.03 -7.74 -21.65
C ARG A 162 -0.84 -8.60 -20.39
N GLU A 163 0.39 -9.02 -20.10
CA GLU A 163 0.69 -9.79 -18.89
C GLU A 163 0.44 -9.00 -17.61
N VAL A 164 0.81 -7.71 -17.57
CA VAL A 164 0.48 -6.81 -16.45
C VAL A 164 -1.02 -6.72 -16.24
N HIS A 165 -1.79 -6.52 -17.32
CA HIS A 165 -3.24 -6.46 -17.25
C HIS A 165 -3.84 -7.76 -16.70
N ILE A 166 -3.47 -8.92 -17.26
CA ILE A 166 -4.02 -10.22 -16.86
C ILE A 166 -3.65 -10.55 -15.42
N MET A 167 -2.35 -10.53 -15.07
CA MET A 167 -1.90 -10.89 -13.73
C MET A 167 -2.40 -9.88 -12.69
N GLY A 168 -2.42 -8.60 -13.04
CA GLY A 168 -2.95 -7.55 -12.18
C GLY A 168 -4.44 -7.75 -11.87
N ARG A 169 -5.25 -8.10 -12.87
CA ARG A 169 -6.69 -8.40 -12.68
C ARG A 169 -6.95 -9.67 -11.88
N ILE A 170 -6.15 -10.73 -12.09
CA ILE A 170 -6.26 -11.97 -11.31
C ILE A 170 -5.98 -11.68 -9.82
N LEU A 171 -4.90 -10.96 -9.52
CA LEU A 171 -4.55 -10.59 -8.15
C LEU A 171 -5.57 -9.63 -7.52
N LEU A 172 -6.04 -8.64 -8.28
CA LEU A 172 -7.11 -7.74 -7.82
C LEU A 172 -8.39 -8.51 -7.47
N SER A 173 -8.79 -9.46 -8.32
CA SER A 173 -9.95 -10.31 -8.05
C SER A 173 -9.77 -11.09 -6.75
N ARG A 174 -8.56 -11.58 -6.47
CA ARG A 174 -8.25 -12.24 -5.19
C ARG A 174 -8.40 -11.30 -4.00
N PHE A 175 -7.86 -10.09 -4.06
CA PHE A 175 -8.00 -9.11 -2.97
C PHE A 175 -9.47 -8.78 -2.67
N ARG A 176 -10.29 -8.64 -3.71
CA ARG A 176 -11.75 -8.41 -3.59
C ARG A 176 -12.49 -9.60 -2.98
N GLN A 177 -12.14 -10.83 -3.39
CA GLN A 177 -12.73 -12.06 -2.81
C GLN A 177 -12.43 -12.18 -1.31
N ASP A 178 -11.25 -11.73 -0.87
CA ASP A 178 -10.87 -11.68 0.53
C ASP A 178 -11.37 -10.42 1.25
N GLU A 179 -12.20 -9.59 0.59
CA GLU A 179 -12.74 -8.33 1.11
C GLU A 179 -11.63 -7.40 1.64
N TRP A 180 -10.45 -7.44 1.01
CA TRP A 180 -9.24 -6.71 1.40
C TRP A 180 -8.70 -7.03 2.80
N LYS A 181 -9.34 -7.93 3.57
CA LYS A 181 -8.95 -8.30 4.94
C LYS A 181 -7.54 -8.87 5.03
N ARG A 182 -7.06 -9.44 3.92
CA ARG A 182 -5.72 -10.02 3.79
C ARG A 182 -4.65 -9.05 3.30
N VAL A 183 -4.98 -7.80 3.01
CA VAL A 183 -3.97 -6.79 2.66
C VAL A 183 -3.57 -6.05 3.92
N ARG A 184 -2.25 -5.95 4.18
CA ARG A 184 -1.73 -5.14 5.28
C ARG A 184 -2.10 -3.68 5.07
N TRP A 185 -2.70 -3.05 6.09
CA TRP A 185 -3.23 -1.68 6.02
C TRP A 185 -2.23 -0.67 5.45
N TYR A 186 -0.98 -0.71 5.90
CA TYR A 186 0.09 0.17 5.40
C TYR A 186 0.27 0.09 3.88
N HIS A 187 0.26 -1.12 3.30
CA HIS A 187 0.47 -1.30 1.86
C HIS A 187 -0.71 -0.75 1.07
N ALA A 188 -1.94 -1.01 1.53
CA ALA A 188 -3.13 -0.49 0.87
C ALA A 188 -3.17 1.03 0.86
N VAL A 189 -2.88 1.66 2.00
CA VAL A 189 -2.85 3.12 2.13
C VAL A 189 -1.78 3.72 1.22
N ALA A 190 -0.57 3.14 1.22
CA ALA A 190 0.53 3.63 0.39
C ALA A 190 0.24 3.49 -1.11
N VAL A 191 -0.42 2.41 -1.54
CA VAL A 191 -0.83 2.22 -2.93
C VAL A 191 -1.96 3.17 -3.31
N ALA A 192 -2.96 3.35 -2.44
CA ALA A 192 -4.07 4.27 -2.69
C ALA A 192 -3.56 5.71 -2.89
N GLU A 193 -2.66 6.18 -2.04
CA GLU A 193 -2.07 7.52 -2.20
C GLU A 193 -1.28 7.66 -3.51
N ARG A 194 -0.45 6.68 -3.85
CA ARG A 194 0.29 6.71 -5.12
C ARG A 194 -0.62 6.70 -6.35
N TRP A 195 -1.74 5.98 -6.29
CA TRP A 195 -2.72 6.01 -7.37
C TRP A 195 -3.46 7.36 -7.43
N ILE A 196 -3.83 7.96 -6.30
CA ILE A 196 -4.40 9.33 -6.27
C ILE A 196 -3.41 10.33 -6.86
N GLU A 197 -2.12 10.25 -6.50
CA GLU A 197 -1.06 11.08 -7.07
C GLU A 197 -0.95 10.88 -8.59
N ALA A 198 -1.04 9.64 -9.07
CA ALA A 198 -1.00 9.33 -10.50
C ALA A 198 -2.18 9.92 -11.29
N PHE A 199 -3.33 10.16 -10.65
CA PHE A 199 -4.46 10.88 -11.25
C PHE A 199 -4.32 12.41 -11.23
N GLY A 200 -3.24 12.95 -10.64
CA GLY A 200 -3.06 14.39 -10.50
C GLY A 200 -4.06 15.05 -9.54
N LEU A 201 -4.68 14.26 -8.66
CA LEU A 201 -5.68 14.74 -7.68
C LEU A 201 -5.04 15.33 -6.42
N VAL A 202 -3.71 15.26 -6.29
CA VAL A 202 -2.96 15.93 -5.22
C VAL A 202 -2.37 17.21 -5.81
N PRO A 203 -2.70 18.41 -5.28
CA PRO A 203 -2.02 19.63 -5.65
C PRO A 203 -0.52 19.45 -5.42
N ARG A 204 0.29 19.65 -6.46
CA ARG A 204 1.73 19.87 -6.25
C ARG A 204 1.82 21.05 -5.29
N GLU A 205 2.41 20.86 -4.12
CA GLU A 205 2.94 21.98 -3.37
C GLU A 205 3.98 22.64 -4.28
N GLU A 206 3.57 23.69 -4.97
CA GLU A 206 4.46 24.56 -5.71
C GLU A 206 5.50 25.03 -4.69
N GLY A 207 6.71 24.52 -4.88
CA GLY A 207 7.84 24.83 -4.02
C GLY A 207 7.94 26.34 -3.91
N LYS A 208 8.13 26.80 -2.68
CA LYS A 208 8.62 28.14 -2.38
C LYS A 208 9.83 28.39 -3.29
N GLU A 209 9.62 29.13 -4.38
CA GLU A 209 10.70 29.73 -5.14
C GLU A 209 11.45 30.62 -4.17
N GLY A 210 12.68 30.18 -3.85
CA GLY A 210 13.62 30.95 -3.06
C GLY A 210 13.88 32.27 -3.77
N LYS A 211 13.75 33.35 -3.01
CA LYS A 211 14.30 34.68 -3.33
C LYS A 211 15.78 34.61 -3.62
#